data_AF-A0A969B5J0-F1
#
_entry.id   AF-A0A969B5J0-F1
#
_cell.length_a   1.000
_cell.length_b   1.000
_cell.length_c   1.000
_cell.angle_alpha   90.00
_cell.angle_beta   90.00
_cell.angle_gamma   90.00
#
_symmetry.space_group_name_H-M   'P 1'
#
loop_
_entity.id
_entity.type
_entity.pdbx_description
1 polymer ?
#
loop_
_entity_poly.entity_id
_entity_poly.type
_entity_poly.pdbx_seq_one_letter_code
_entity_poly.pdbx_strand_id
1 'polypeptide(L)'
;MLLQLFKTFATPKRALKSGLAIAAIASGAALAAPVVQAQDTSGFSFRWDNREGFNELKYTIELSNSPGNRGRYRFKIGARDMKLAASQFVINYPEFFDGKFNTDEVELRICSSVGSMMSRARCSAVPLDEVNFDTENQRIALYPAEPVPAGTNLELVFSDVRNPRNQGMYQFNVMIESPGDVPLLRPLGSWVVSIDRG
;
A
#
# COMPACT_ATOMS: atom_id res chain seq x y z
N MET A 1 -6.08 -72.80 -28.26
CA MET A 1 -7.01 -73.94 -28.10
C MET A 1 -7.50 -73.90 -26.66
N LEU A 2 -8.50 -73.07 -26.35
CA LEU A 2 -9.95 -73.34 -26.31
C LEU A 2 -10.36 -74.32 -25.18
N LEU A 3 -11.53 -74.02 -24.60
CA LEU A 3 -12.36 -74.75 -23.59
C LEU A 3 -12.16 -74.31 -22.13
N GLN A 4 -12.98 -73.39 -21.61
CA GLN A 4 -14.40 -73.51 -21.19
C GLN A 4 -14.61 -74.41 -19.96
N LEU A 5 -15.28 -73.90 -18.91
CA LEU A 5 -16.70 -74.23 -18.63
C LEU A 5 -17.18 -73.67 -17.27
N PHE A 6 -18.40 -73.15 -17.35
CA PHE A 6 -19.29 -72.70 -16.28
C PHE A 6 -19.68 -73.82 -15.31
N LYS A 7 -19.94 -73.45 -14.05
CA LYS A 7 -21.06 -74.00 -13.27
C LYS A 7 -21.77 -72.88 -12.48
N THR A 8 -23.00 -72.62 -12.91
CA THR A 8 -24.09 -71.98 -12.16
C THR A 8 -24.46 -72.82 -10.93
N PHE A 9 -24.97 -72.21 -9.85
CA PHE A 9 -26.32 -72.46 -9.31
C PHE A 9 -26.64 -71.65 -8.04
N ALA A 10 -27.84 -71.07 -8.06
CA ALA A 10 -28.77 -70.84 -6.95
C ALA A 10 -28.48 -69.79 -5.86
N THR A 11 -29.17 -68.65 -5.99
CA THR A 11 -29.69 -67.84 -4.87
C THR A 11 -30.95 -68.48 -4.25
N PRO A 12 -31.20 -68.26 -2.95
CA PRO A 12 -32.53 -67.93 -2.48
C PRO A 12 -32.59 -66.60 -1.72
N LYS A 13 -33.78 -66.00 -1.75
CA LYS A 13 -34.17 -64.66 -1.28
C LYS A 13 -34.66 -64.65 0.18
N ARG A 14 -34.74 -63.42 0.72
CA ARG A 14 -35.55 -62.90 1.86
C ARG A 14 -34.82 -62.87 3.21
N ALA A 15 -35.00 -61.88 4.09
CA ALA A 15 -35.59 -60.55 4.06
C ALA A 15 -35.32 -59.89 5.42
N LEU A 16 -35.37 -58.55 5.46
CA LEU A 16 -35.80 -57.72 6.57
C LEU A 16 -34.85 -57.53 7.78
N LYS A 17 -34.36 -56.28 7.98
CA LYS A 17 -34.80 -55.38 9.07
C LYS A 17 -34.12 -54.00 8.95
N SER A 18 -34.97 -52.98 8.87
CA SER A 18 -34.91 -51.60 9.40
C SER A 18 -33.56 -51.16 10.01
N GLY A 19 -32.98 -50.02 9.66
CA GLY A 19 -33.56 -48.67 9.68
C GLY A 19 -33.09 -47.93 10.95
N LEU A 20 -32.44 -46.78 10.75
CA LEU A 20 -31.90 -45.79 11.72
C LEU A 20 -30.55 -46.07 12.40
N ALA A 21 -29.52 -45.32 11.96
CA ALA A 21 -28.67 -44.53 12.86
C ALA A 21 -28.03 -43.38 12.06
N ILE A 22 -28.54 -42.17 12.31
CA ILE A 22 -27.92 -40.89 11.93
C ILE A 22 -26.67 -40.73 12.81
N ALA A 23 -25.50 -40.55 12.21
CA ALA A 23 -24.32 -40.10 12.93
C ALA A 23 -23.64 -38.98 12.14
N ALA A 24 -23.58 -37.83 12.81
CA ALA A 24 -23.28 -36.49 12.31
C ALA A 24 -22.00 -36.39 11.46
N ILE A 25 -22.13 -35.67 10.34
CA ILE A 25 -21.02 -35.05 9.62
C ILE A 25 -20.42 -34.02 10.57
N ALA A 26 -19.27 -34.31 11.16
CA ALA A 26 -18.46 -33.31 11.83
C ALA A 26 -17.81 -32.41 10.77
N SER A 27 -18.58 -31.46 10.26
CA SER A 27 -18.05 -30.32 9.50
C SER A 27 -17.32 -29.41 10.47
N GLY A 28 -16.03 -29.70 10.67
CA GLY A 28 -15.09 -28.76 11.30
C GLY A 28 -14.98 -27.52 10.43
N ALA A 29 -15.76 -26.49 10.73
CA ALA A 29 -15.58 -25.17 10.17
C ALA A 29 -14.24 -24.64 10.67
N ALA A 30 -13.21 -24.73 9.82
CA ALA A 30 -11.97 -24.00 10.02
C ALA A 30 -12.33 -22.50 9.98
N LEU A 31 -12.44 -21.88 11.15
CA LEU A 31 -12.46 -20.42 11.27
C LEU A 31 -11.09 -19.93 10.79
N ALA A 32 -11.00 -19.59 9.50
CA ALA A 32 -9.87 -18.84 8.98
C ALA A 32 -9.88 -17.47 9.69
N ALA A 33 -9.04 -17.31 10.70
CA ALA A 33 -8.79 -16.00 11.29
C ALA A 33 -8.34 -15.06 10.16
N PRO A 34 -8.85 -13.81 10.08
CA PRO A 34 -8.34 -12.86 9.12
C PRO A 34 -6.85 -12.67 9.37
N VAL A 35 -6.03 -12.87 8.34
CA VAL A 35 -4.60 -12.53 8.40
C VAL A 35 -4.53 -11.03 8.60
N VAL A 36 -4.22 -10.59 9.82
CA VAL A 36 -3.96 -9.19 10.14
C VAL A 36 -2.58 -8.87 9.57
N GLN A 37 -2.54 -8.23 8.40
CA GLN A 37 -1.32 -7.62 7.90
C GLN A 37 -1.06 -6.36 8.73
N ALA A 38 0.09 -6.30 9.41
CA ALA A 38 0.52 -5.11 10.13
C ALA A 38 0.64 -3.94 9.15
N GLN A 39 0.01 -2.81 9.48
CA GLN A 39 0.18 -1.56 8.76
C GLN A 39 1.16 -0.71 9.56
N ASP A 40 2.28 -0.35 8.94
CA ASP A 40 3.23 0.58 9.55
C ASP A 40 2.77 2.02 9.26
N THR A 41 2.78 2.87 10.27
CA THR A 41 2.30 4.26 10.17
C THR A 41 3.35 5.18 10.74
N SER A 42 3.42 6.41 10.23
CA SER A 42 4.29 7.44 10.83
C SER A 42 4.09 7.49 12.35
N GLY A 43 5.12 7.11 13.10
CA GLY A 43 5.12 7.14 14.56
C GLY A 43 5.17 8.56 15.12
N PHE A 44 5.25 8.70 16.44
CA PHE A 44 5.53 9.98 17.08
C PHE A 44 7.02 10.27 16.97
N SER A 45 7.39 11.30 16.21
CA SER A 45 8.74 11.85 16.22
C SER A 45 8.84 12.94 17.29
N PHE A 46 9.81 12.82 18.19
CA PHE A 46 10.18 13.88 19.12
C PHE A 46 11.55 14.40 18.74
N ARG A 47 11.65 15.69 18.42
CA ARG A 47 12.91 16.36 18.06
C ARG A 47 13.23 17.41 19.11
N TRP A 48 14.40 17.26 19.73
CA TRP A 48 14.90 18.16 20.79
C TRP A 48 15.18 19.58 20.28
N ASP A 49 15.59 19.68 19.01
CA ASP A 49 15.79 20.94 18.29
C ASP A 49 14.73 21.05 17.20
N ASN A 50 13.68 21.81 17.50
CA ASN A 50 12.64 22.12 16.53
C ASN A 50 13.15 23.27 15.65
N ARG A 51 14.10 22.96 14.75
CA ARG A 51 14.56 23.94 13.76
C ARG A 51 13.34 24.39 12.95
N GLU A 52 13.00 25.66 13.07
CA GLU A 52 11.97 26.31 12.26
C GLU A 52 12.25 26.02 10.77
N GLY A 53 11.41 25.19 10.14
CA GLY A 53 11.53 24.87 8.71
C GLY A 53 11.43 23.40 8.33
N PHE A 54 11.56 22.45 9.26
CA PHE A 54 11.28 21.03 8.98
C PHE A 54 9.81 20.70 9.20
N ASN A 55 9.09 20.38 8.12
CA ASN A 55 7.68 19.96 8.19
C ASN A 55 7.58 18.44 7.97
N GLU A 56 7.36 17.70 9.06
CA GLU A 56 7.22 16.25 8.98
C GLU A 56 5.80 15.86 8.55
N LEU A 57 5.72 15.17 7.42
CA LEU A 57 4.49 14.68 6.83
C LEU A 57 4.25 13.23 7.22
N LYS A 58 2.98 12.83 7.23
CA LYS A 58 2.56 11.49 7.64
C LYS A 58 2.62 10.51 6.49
N TYR A 59 2.89 9.25 6.79
CA TYR A 59 2.85 8.17 5.80
C TYR A 59 2.22 6.90 6.39
N THR A 60 1.90 5.95 5.52
CA THR A 60 1.47 4.61 5.90
C THR A 60 2.01 3.60 4.89
N ILE A 61 2.58 2.51 5.38
CA ILE A 61 2.95 1.35 4.56
C ILE A 61 1.92 0.25 4.80
N GLU A 62 1.28 -0.19 3.72
CA GLU A 62 0.40 -1.36 3.72
C GLU A 62 1.17 -2.60 3.20
N LEU A 63 0.64 -3.78 3.51
CA LEU A 63 1.17 -5.12 3.16
C LEU A 63 2.42 -5.54 3.95
N SER A 64 3.56 -4.89 3.72
CA SER A 64 4.81 -5.22 4.39
C SER A 64 5.79 -4.04 4.38
N ASN A 65 6.33 -3.71 5.55
CA ASN A 65 7.45 -2.77 5.72
C ASN A 65 8.80 -3.49 5.89
N SER A 66 8.85 -4.82 5.68
CA SER A 66 10.09 -5.60 5.90
C SER A 66 11.09 -5.47 4.76
N PRO A 67 12.41 -5.52 5.03
CA PRO A 67 13.42 -5.36 4.00
C PRO A 67 13.27 -6.34 2.84
N GLY A 68 13.37 -5.83 1.60
CA GLY A 68 13.27 -6.63 0.38
C GLY A 68 11.87 -7.13 0.00
N ASN A 69 10.88 -7.03 0.90
CA ASN A 69 9.49 -7.34 0.60
C ASN A 69 8.82 -6.22 -0.21
N ARG A 70 7.67 -6.53 -0.80
CA ARG A 70 6.86 -5.55 -1.51
C ARG A 70 5.82 -4.95 -0.57
N GLY A 71 5.72 -3.62 -0.58
CA GLY A 71 4.78 -2.83 0.21
C GLY A 71 4.05 -1.82 -0.67
N ARG A 72 3.02 -1.21 -0.09
CA ARG A 72 2.32 -0.07 -0.71
C ARG A 72 2.49 1.15 0.15
N TYR A 73 3.16 2.16 -0.37
CA TYR A 73 3.50 3.38 0.37
C TYR A 73 2.42 4.42 0.09
N ARG A 74 1.85 4.97 1.15
CA ARG A 74 0.89 6.07 1.11
C ARG A 74 1.48 7.28 1.80
N PHE A 75 2.00 8.18 1.00
CA PHE A 75 2.55 9.45 1.44
C PHE A 75 1.44 10.48 1.55
N LYS A 76 1.19 10.98 2.75
CA LYS A 76 0.05 11.84 3.05
C LYS A 76 0.49 13.28 3.13
N ILE A 77 -0.30 14.18 2.54
CA ILE A 77 -0.12 15.62 2.63
C ILE A 77 -1.42 16.20 3.21
N GLY A 78 -1.31 16.97 4.29
CA GLY A 78 -2.45 17.63 4.89
C GLY A 78 -2.83 18.92 4.20
N ALA A 79 -4.10 19.29 4.27
CA ALA A 79 -4.62 20.59 3.81
C ALA A 79 -3.83 21.79 4.37
N ARG A 80 -3.30 21.67 5.59
CA ARG A 80 -2.52 22.73 6.25
C ARG A 80 -1.12 22.90 5.65
N ASP A 81 -0.56 21.82 5.12
CA ASP A 81 0.76 21.78 4.48
C ASP A 81 0.66 22.27 3.02
N MET A 82 -0.48 22.00 2.40
CA MET A 82 -0.81 22.33 1.01
C MET A 82 -1.26 23.80 0.88
N LYS A 83 -0.37 24.75 1.17
CA LYS A 83 -0.69 26.19 1.22
C LYS A 83 -0.93 26.84 -0.15
N LEU A 84 -0.44 26.21 -1.21
CA LEU A 84 -0.47 26.70 -2.59
C LEU A 84 -1.00 25.61 -3.51
N ALA A 85 -1.61 26.02 -4.62
CA ALA A 85 -1.97 25.07 -5.67
C ALA A 85 -0.70 24.44 -6.27
N ALA A 86 -0.82 23.19 -6.73
CA ALA A 86 0.29 22.40 -7.25
C ALA A 86 -0.01 21.89 -8.65
N SER A 87 0.82 22.28 -9.63
CA SER A 87 0.84 21.73 -10.99
C SER A 87 1.85 20.60 -11.15
N GLN A 88 2.81 20.48 -10.22
CA GLN A 88 3.80 19.41 -10.20
C GLN A 88 4.12 19.05 -8.75
N PHE A 89 4.29 17.76 -8.48
CA PHE A 89 4.87 17.25 -7.24
C PHE A 89 6.23 16.64 -7.54
N VAL A 90 7.25 17.02 -6.79
CA VAL A 90 8.61 16.48 -6.92
C VAL A 90 9.01 15.84 -5.60
N ILE A 91 9.36 14.56 -5.64
CA ILE A 91 9.79 13.78 -4.49
C ILE A 91 11.25 13.41 -4.69
N ASN A 92 12.09 13.75 -3.71
CA ASN A 92 13.48 13.33 -3.67
C ASN A 92 13.67 12.32 -2.54
N TYR A 93 14.44 11.27 -2.80
CA TYR A 93 14.74 10.23 -1.82
C TYR A 93 16.25 10.05 -1.66
N PRO A 94 16.74 9.46 -0.55
CA PRO A 94 18.17 9.44 -0.29
C PRO A 94 18.87 8.43 -1.20
N GLU A 95 20.11 8.74 -1.59
CA GLU A 95 20.93 7.89 -2.47
C GLU A 95 21.12 6.45 -1.95
N PHE A 96 21.15 6.26 -0.63
CA PHE A 96 21.29 4.95 -0.01
C PHE A 96 19.97 4.12 0.03
N PHE A 97 18.86 4.65 -0.47
CA PHE A 97 17.63 3.89 -0.64
C PHE A 97 17.74 2.97 -1.87
N ASP A 98 17.96 1.68 -1.63
CA ASP A 98 18.09 0.65 -2.68
C ASP A 98 16.76 -0.05 -3.04
N GLY A 99 15.63 0.53 -2.62
CA GLY A 99 14.29 0.07 -2.97
C GLY A 99 13.97 0.33 -4.45
N LYS A 100 12.89 -0.32 -4.95
CA LYS A 100 12.43 -0.14 -6.33
C LYS A 100 10.96 0.25 -6.37
N PHE A 101 10.66 1.35 -7.03
CA PHE A 101 9.30 1.78 -7.32
C PHE A 101 8.79 1.09 -8.60
N ASN A 102 7.51 0.75 -8.62
CA ASN A 102 6.82 0.36 -9.84
C ASN A 102 6.24 1.63 -10.50
N THR A 103 6.68 1.95 -11.71
CA THR A 103 6.30 3.18 -12.42
C THR A 103 4.84 3.18 -12.86
N ASP A 104 4.27 2.00 -13.06
CA ASP A 104 2.91 1.84 -13.59
C ASP A 104 1.85 1.84 -12.48
N GLU A 105 2.27 1.76 -11.21
CA GLU A 105 1.38 1.71 -10.06
C GLU A 105 1.54 2.91 -9.12
N VAL A 106 1.55 4.11 -9.71
CA VAL A 106 1.57 5.38 -8.98
C VAL A 106 0.23 6.10 -9.13
N GLU A 107 -0.32 6.54 -8.01
CA GLU A 107 -1.56 7.31 -8.01
C GLU A 107 -1.43 8.56 -7.14
N LEU A 108 -2.03 9.65 -7.60
CA LEU A 108 -2.34 10.82 -6.78
C LEU A 108 -3.81 10.77 -6.39
N ARG A 109 -4.12 10.94 -5.11
CA ARG A 109 -5.49 10.89 -4.62
C ARG A 109 -5.82 12.11 -3.78
N ILE A 110 -7.01 12.69 -4.00
CA ILE A 110 -7.58 13.71 -3.10
C ILE A 110 -8.43 12.99 -2.06
N CYS A 111 -8.20 13.32 -0.79
CA CYS A 111 -8.86 12.69 0.34
C CYS A 111 -9.72 13.67 1.12
N SER A 112 -10.80 13.17 1.72
CA SER A 112 -11.64 13.96 2.63
C SER A 112 -10.90 14.39 3.90
N SER A 113 -9.92 13.59 4.33
CA SER A 113 -9.09 13.82 5.51
C SER A 113 -7.76 13.08 5.38
N VAL A 114 -6.76 13.48 6.16
CA VAL A 114 -5.55 12.68 6.39
C VAL A 114 -5.94 11.56 7.36
N GLY A 115 -6.16 10.34 6.84
CA GLY A 115 -6.66 9.21 7.63
C GLY A 115 -5.86 8.98 8.91
N SER A 116 -6.55 8.53 9.97
CA SER A 116 -5.98 8.28 11.29
C SER A 116 -6.26 6.84 11.75
N MET A 117 -5.64 6.45 12.87
CA MET A 117 -5.89 5.14 13.50
C MET A 117 -7.38 4.90 13.81
N MET A 118 -8.14 5.97 14.06
CA MET A 118 -9.56 5.91 14.41
C MET A 118 -10.50 6.07 13.22
N SER A 119 -10.02 6.55 12.06
CA SER A 119 -10.88 6.87 10.93
C SER A 119 -10.14 6.76 9.60
N ARG A 120 -10.69 5.96 8.69
CA ARG A 120 -10.16 5.81 7.32
C ARG A 120 -10.54 7.00 6.47
N ALA A 121 -9.57 7.54 5.73
CA ALA A 121 -9.81 8.55 4.72
C ALA A 121 -10.61 7.96 3.55
N ARG A 122 -11.54 8.74 3.00
CA ARG A 122 -12.13 8.46 1.69
C ARG A 122 -11.36 9.27 0.66
N CYS A 123 -10.85 8.60 -0.35
CA CYS A 123 -10.00 9.21 -1.36
C CYS A 123 -10.49 8.88 -2.77
N SER A 124 -10.35 9.84 -3.66
CA SER A 124 -10.65 9.73 -5.09
C SER A 124 -9.36 9.95 -5.88
N ALA A 125 -9.11 9.10 -6.87
CA ALA A 125 -7.95 9.23 -7.73
C ALA A 125 -8.06 10.48 -8.61
N VAL A 126 -6.93 11.17 -8.76
CA VAL A 126 -6.74 12.30 -9.67
C VAL A 126 -5.99 11.77 -10.88
N PRO A 127 -6.46 12.07 -12.11
CA PRO A 127 -5.71 11.69 -13.31
C PRO A 127 -4.34 12.37 -13.34
N LEU A 128 -3.32 11.59 -13.69
CA LEU A 128 -1.95 12.04 -13.92
C LEU A 128 -1.68 12.05 -15.42
N ASP A 129 -1.09 13.13 -15.92
CA ASP A 129 -0.63 13.23 -17.30
C ASP A 129 0.68 12.46 -17.49
N GLU A 130 1.62 12.64 -16.55
CA GLU A 130 2.93 12.01 -16.60
C GLU A 130 3.45 11.71 -15.18
N VAL A 131 4.17 10.59 -15.07
CA VAL A 131 5.01 10.29 -13.92
C VAL A 131 6.42 10.03 -14.43
N ASN A 132 7.35 10.91 -14.05
CA ASN A 132 8.74 10.84 -14.47
C ASN A 132 9.60 10.33 -13.31
N PHE A 133 10.29 9.22 -13.56
CA PHE A 133 11.24 8.63 -12.62
C PHE A 133 12.66 8.86 -13.09
N ASP A 134 13.34 9.79 -12.42
CA ASP A 134 14.75 10.03 -12.60
C ASP A 134 15.51 9.25 -11.51
N THR A 135 15.83 8.00 -11.81
CA THR A 135 16.54 7.12 -10.88
C THR A 135 17.99 7.56 -10.65
N GLU A 136 18.59 8.29 -11.60
CA GLU A 136 19.96 8.78 -11.47
C GLU A 136 20.05 9.91 -10.44
N ASN A 137 19.06 10.80 -10.42
CA ASN A 137 18.99 11.92 -9.47
C ASN A 137 18.09 11.66 -8.24
N GLN A 138 17.71 10.40 -8.01
CA GLN A 138 16.77 9.96 -6.95
C GLN A 138 15.51 10.84 -6.84
N ARG A 139 14.92 11.15 -8.00
CA ARG A 139 13.82 12.09 -8.12
C ARG A 139 12.63 11.47 -8.83
N ILE A 140 11.44 11.71 -8.29
CA ILE A 140 10.16 11.31 -8.87
C ILE A 140 9.35 12.59 -9.07
N ALA A 141 8.93 12.87 -10.30
CA ALA A 141 8.05 13.98 -10.61
C ALA A 141 6.69 13.48 -11.07
N LEU A 142 5.62 13.99 -10.46
CA LEU A 142 4.23 13.67 -10.81
C LEU A 142 3.58 14.94 -11.36
N TYR A 143 2.93 14.79 -12.52
CA TYR A 143 2.22 15.85 -13.22
C TYR A 143 0.72 15.52 -13.25
N PRO A 144 -0.09 16.15 -12.38
CA PRO A 144 -1.54 16.01 -12.43
C PRO A 144 -2.11 16.64 -13.71
N ALA A 145 -3.17 16.04 -14.26
CA ALA A 145 -3.83 16.56 -15.46
C ALA A 145 -4.48 17.94 -15.25
N GLU A 146 -4.92 18.20 -14.02
CA GLU A 146 -5.39 19.51 -13.59
C GLU A 146 -4.65 19.93 -12.32
N PRO A 147 -4.30 21.23 -12.17
CA PRO A 147 -3.64 21.70 -10.96
C PRO A 147 -4.46 21.38 -9.71
N VAL A 148 -3.79 20.81 -8.71
CA VAL A 148 -4.42 20.48 -7.44
C VAL A 148 -4.61 21.78 -6.65
N PRO A 149 -5.82 22.10 -6.15
CA PRO A 149 -6.07 23.32 -5.39
C PRO A 149 -5.41 23.35 -4.01
N ALA A 150 -5.05 24.54 -3.54
CA ALA A 150 -4.62 24.82 -2.16
C ALA A 150 -5.61 24.26 -1.12
N GLY A 151 -5.12 23.84 0.05
CA GLY A 151 -5.95 23.38 1.16
C GLY A 151 -6.55 21.99 0.98
N THR A 152 -6.04 21.20 0.03
CA THR A 152 -6.51 19.83 -0.21
C THR A 152 -5.73 18.82 0.63
N ASN A 153 -6.41 17.77 1.12
CA ASN A 153 -5.71 16.62 1.68
C ASN A 153 -5.40 15.64 0.56
N LEU A 154 -4.18 15.14 0.51
CA LEU A 154 -3.71 14.30 -0.59
C LEU A 154 -3.04 13.03 -0.05
N GLU A 155 -3.12 11.98 -0.86
CA GLU A 155 -2.30 10.78 -0.74
C GLU A 155 -1.58 10.53 -2.06
N LEU A 156 -0.25 10.46 -2.02
CA LEU A 156 0.56 9.91 -3.11
C LEU A 156 0.77 8.44 -2.80
N VAL A 157 0.22 7.57 -3.64
CA VAL A 157 0.20 6.13 -3.43
C VAL A 157 1.15 5.48 -4.43
N PHE A 158 2.18 4.83 -3.91
CA PHE A 158 3.10 3.99 -4.67
C PHE A 158 2.79 2.55 -4.31
N SER A 159 2.23 1.80 -5.25
CA SER A 159 1.96 0.38 -5.05
C SER A 159 3.10 -0.47 -5.58
N ASP A 160 3.15 -1.70 -5.09
CA ASP A 160 4.16 -2.70 -5.47
C ASP A 160 5.62 -2.21 -5.32
N VAL A 161 5.88 -1.36 -4.32
CA VAL A 161 7.21 -0.85 -4.01
C VAL A 161 8.01 -1.96 -3.35
N ARG A 162 9.15 -2.31 -3.93
CA ARG A 162 10.11 -3.19 -3.27
C ARG A 162 10.89 -2.40 -2.23
N ASN A 163 10.74 -2.78 -0.96
CA ASN A 163 11.45 -2.19 0.16
C ASN A 163 12.97 -2.35 -0.02
N PRO A 164 13.76 -1.38 0.48
CA PRO A 164 15.21 -1.48 0.50
C PRO A 164 15.66 -2.72 1.30
N ARG A 165 16.85 -3.24 1.02
CA ARG A 165 17.38 -4.44 1.72
C ARG A 165 17.91 -4.11 3.10
N ASN A 166 18.30 -2.86 3.31
CA ASN A 166 18.81 -2.38 4.58
C ASN A 166 17.66 -1.85 5.43
N GLN A 167 17.69 -2.17 6.73
CA GLN A 167 16.80 -1.55 7.70
C GLN A 167 17.25 -0.13 8.01
N GLY A 168 16.30 0.72 8.38
CA GLY A 168 16.60 2.09 8.79
C GLY A 168 15.50 3.06 8.43
N MET A 169 15.82 4.34 8.62
CA MET A 169 14.93 5.45 8.33
C MET A 169 15.37 6.12 7.02
N TYR A 170 14.43 6.34 6.11
CA TYR A 170 14.66 6.94 4.80
C TYR A 170 13.81 8.21 4.69
N GLN A 171 14.47 9.36 4.52
CA GLN A 171 13.78 10.65 4.41
C GLN A 171 13.47 10.99 2.96
N PHE A 172 12.18 11.02 2.63
CA PHE A 172 11.66 11.47 1.35
C PHE A 172 11.23 12.93 1.47
N ASN A 173 11.76 13.81 0.63
CA ASN A 173 11.39 15.23 0.63
C ASN A 173 10.43 15.50 -0.52
N VAL A 174 9.38 16.28 -0.27
CA VAL A 174 8.43 16.70 -1.31
C VAL A 174 8.44 18.21 -1.50
N MET A 175 8.43 18.59 -2.77
CA MET A 175 8.33 19.96 -3.24
C MET A 175 7.19 20.05 -4.25
N ILE A 176 6.65 21.25 -4.42
CA ILE A 176 5.62 21.54 -5.42
C ILE A 176 6.03 22.71 -6.30
N GLU A 177 5.56 22.68 -7.54
CA GLU A 177 5.50 23.85 -8.41
C GLU A 177 4.06 24.34 -8.47
N SER A 178 3.85 25.66 -8.45
CA SER A 178 2.51 26.23 -8.55
C SER A 178 2.19 26.69 -9.97
N PRO A 179 0.94 26.52 -10.43
CA PRO A 179 0.53 26.97 -11.74
C PRO A 179 0.63 28.50 -11.86
N GLY A 180 1.17 28.98 -12.98
CA GLY A 180 1.20 30.41 -13.33
C GLY A 180 2.16 31.28 -12.51
N ASP A 181 2.90 30.71 -11.57
CA ASP A 181 4.03 31.37 -10.90
C ASP A 181 5.31 31.13 -11.72
N VAL A 182 6.40 31.80 -11.37
CA VAL A 182 7.73 31.45 -11.91
C VAL A 182 7.98 29.97 -11.54
N PRO A 183 8.46 29.11 -12.47
CA PRO A 183 8.71 27.70 -12.20
C PRO A 183 9.79 27.56 -11.14
N LEU A 184 9.36 27.52 -9.89
CA LEU A 184 10.19 27.48 -8.71
C LEU A 184 9.61 26.42 -7.78
N LEU A 185 10.40 25.38 -7.56
CA LEU A 185 10.07 24.33 -6.61
C LEU A 185 10.08 24.89 -5.19
N ARG A 186 8.94 24.74 -4.51
CA ARG A 186 8.76 25.13 -3.11
C ARG A 186 8.68 23.91 -2.22
N PRO A 187 9.46 23.83 -1.13
CA PRO A 187 9.40 22.69 -0.21
C PRO A 187 8.05 22.68 0.51
N LEU A 188 7.46 21.49 0.58
CA LEU A 188 6.20 21.25 1.28
C LEU A 188 6.44 20.51 2.61
N GLY A 189 7.35 19.53 2.60
CA GLY A 189 7.74 18.80 3.81
C GLY A 189 8.49 17.51 3.48
N SER A 190 8.57 16.61 4.46
CA SER A 190 9.30 15.35 4.35
C SER A 190 8.60 14.19 5.04
N TRP A 191 8.64 13.00 4.45
CA TRP A 191 8.24 11.75 5.09
C TRP A 191 9.48 11.00 5.57
N VAL A 192 9.52 10.57 6.82
CA VAL A 192 10.62 9.77 7.36
C VAL A 192 10.17 8.31 7.48
N VAL A 193 10.43 7.52 6.44
CA VAL A 193 9.95 6.15 6.33
C VAL A 193 10.84 5.18 7.09
N SER A 194 10.27 4.47 8.05
CA SER A 194 10.92 3.34 8.73
C SER A 194 10.77 2.04 7.92
N ILE A 195 11.87 1.29 7.80
CA ILE A 195 11.90 -0.08 7.28
C ILE A 195 12.57 -0.95 8.34
N ASP A 196 11.83 -1.89 8.91
CA ASP A 196 12.27 -2.77 9.98
C ASP A 196 11.92 -4.24 9.71
N ARG A 197 12.59 -5.17 10.41
CA ARG A 197 12.14 -6.56 10.45
C ARG A 197 10.92 -6.62 11.36
N GLY A 198 9.73 -6.45 10.79
CA GLY A 198 8.44 -6.58 11.50
C GLY A 198 8.28 -7.88 12.29
#